data_AF-A0A076MTY8-F1
#
_entry.id   AF-A0A076MTY8-F1
#
_cell.length_a   1.000
_cell.length_b   1.000
_cell.length_c   1.000
_cell.angle_alpha   90.00
_cell.angle_beta   90.00
_cell.angle_gamma   90.00
#
_symmetry.space_group_name_H-M   'P 1'
#
loop_
_entity.id
_entity.type
_entity.pdbx_description
1 polymer ?
#
loop_
_entity_poly.entity_id
_entity_poly.type
_entity_poly.pdbx_seq_one_letter_code
_entity_poly.pdbx_strand_id
1 'polypeptide(L)'
;MREIVDEHLDAVAGESRPVDLVRTWAQPVPAQVICELLGVPYANRARFQGHALDLFRLDRTPEQAAAAYSAVHEFVRDLVAAKRVAPADDLLSGLTASDLTDEELVNIGFVLLGAGLDTTANMLALGAFTLLTHPGAADVLRAEPGWAIEELLRYHSVIPFTVRAALADVELDGERIAAGECVTVCLPEANRDPARFPDPDVLDLLRPSAGHVAFGHGVHQCLGQQLARVELQVALPALVTRFPSLRLAVPAADVTMRAGSLVRGVDELLVTWED
;
A
#
# COMPACT_ATOMS: atom_id res chain seq x y z
N MET A 1 -7.99 2.72 13.91
CA MET A 1 -7.78 1.54 13.03
C MET A 1 -9.01 0.64 12.94
N ARG A 2 -9.39 -0.10 14.01
CA ARG A 2 -10.59 -0.96 13.98
C ARG A 2 -11.85 -0.17 13.63
N GLU A 3 -12.08 0.95 14.31
CA GLU A 3 -13.22 1.84 14.03
C GLU A 3 -13.30 2.28 12.56
N ILE A 4 -12.15 2.66 11.96
CA ILE A 4 -12.06 3.03 10.54
C ILE A 4 -12.48 1.85 9.64
N VAL A 5 -11.96 0.66 9.92
CA VAL A 5 -12.30 -0.55 9.16
C VAL A 5 -13.77 -0.90 9.30
N ASP A 6 -14.32 -0.87 10.51
CA ASP A 6 -15.71 -1.20 10.78
C ASP A 6 -16.66 -0.21 10.08
N GLU A 7 -16.34 1.10 10.11
CA GLU A 7 -17.09 2.15 9.38
C GLU A 7 -17.13 1.87 7.87
N HIS A 8 -15.99 1.57 7.25
CA HIS A 8 -15.93 1.27 5.82
C HIS A 8 -16.58 -0.08 5.47
N LEU A 9 -16.55 -1.06 6.38
CA LEU A 9 -17.28 -2.33 6.19
C LEU A 9 -18.81 -2.15 6.31
N ASP A 10 -19.28 -1.25 7.18
CA ASP A 10 -20.69 -0.89 7.24
C ASP A 10 -21.14 -0.15 5.99
N ALA A 11 -20.28 0.70 5.41
CA ALA A 11 -20.52 1.30 4.10
C ALA A 11 -20.67 0.23 3.01
N VAL A 12 -19.76 -0.76 2.95
CA VAL A 12 -19.87 -1.90 2.02
C VAL A 12 -21.20 -2.66 2.22
N ALA A 13 -21.63 -2.87 3.47
CA ALA A 13 -22.88 -3.58 3.76
C ALA A 13 -24.14 -2.82 3.30
N GLY A 14 -24.06 -1.48 3.21
CA GLY A 14 -25.15 -0.62 2.74
C GLY A 14 -25.27 -0.49 1.22
N GLU A 15 -24.26 -0.94 0.47
CA GLU A 15 -24.21 -0.82 -0.99
C GLU A 15 -25.05 -1.89 -1.71
N SER A 16 -25.52 -1.55 -2.92
CA SER A 16 -26.18 -2.53 -3.78
C SER A 16 -25.16 -3.53 -4.32
N ARG A 17 -25.45 -4.84 -4.19
CA ARG A 17 -24.59 -5.91 -4.72
C ARG A 17 -24.74 -6.06 -6.25
N PRO A 18 -23.65 -6.38 -6.99
CA PRO A 18 -22.28 -6.57 -6.52
C PRO A 18 -21.58 -5.24 -6.17
N VAL A 19 -20.65 -5.30 -5.21
CA VAL A 19 -19.91 -4.13 -4.70
C VAL A 19 -18.47 -4.18 -5.20
N ASP A 20 -17.91 -3.04 -5.61
CA ASP A 20 -16.46 -2.93 -5.87
C ASP A 20 -15.70 -2.66 -4.57
N LEU A 21 -15.02 -3.69 -4.04
CA LEU A 21 -14.22 -3.57 -2.81
C LEU A 21 -13.06 -2.59 -2.95
N VAL A 22 -12.53 -2.36 -4.15
CA VAL A 22 -11.40 -1.43 -4.33
C VAL A 22 -11.83 -0.03 -3.93
N ARG A 23 -12.92 0.46 -4.52
CA ARG A 23 -13.43 1.82 -4.31
C ARG A 23 -14.09 2.01 -2.95
N THR A 24 -14.82 1.00 -2.48
CA THR A 24 -15.66 1.12 -1.28
C THR A 24 -14.91 0.84 0.02
N TRP A 25 -13.79 0.10 -0.04
CA TRP A 25 -13.09 -0.33 1.18
C TRP A 25 -11.57 -0.26 1.07
N ALA A 26 -10.97 -0.83 0.03
CA ALA A 26 -9.51 -0.95 -0.06
C ALA A 26 -8.82 0.42 -0.21
N GLN A 27 -9.40 1.37 -0.95
CA GLN A 27 -8.86 2.73 -1.08
C GLN A 27 -9.22 3.65 0.11
N PRO A 28 -10.47 3.69 0.61
CA PRO A 28 -10.84 4.61 1.68
C PRO A 28 -10.17 4.32 3.02
N VAL A 29 -9.96 3.05 3.38
CA VAL A 29 -9.34 2.65 4.65
C VAL A 29 -7.94 3.26 4.84
N PRO A 30 -6.94 2.99 3.98
CA PRO A 30 -5.60 3.55 4.14
C PRO A 30 -5.57 5.06 3.94
N ALA A 31 -6.41 5.62 3.05
CA ALA A 31 -6.53 7.06 2.87
C ALA A 31 -6.98 7.77 4.15
N GLN A 32 -7.93 7.18 4.89
CA GLN A 32 -8.35 7.71 6.19
C GLN A 32 -7.25 7.59 7.25
N VAL A 33 -6.59 6.45 7.34
CA VAL A 33 -5.52 6.19 8.33
C VAL A 33 -4.36 7.18 8.16
N ILE A 34 -3.83 7.34 6.94
CA ILE A 34 -2.70 8.24 6.70
C ILE A 34 -3.09 9.71 6.89
N CYS A 35 -4.33 10.08 6.58
CA CYS A 35 -4.83 11.42 6.87
C CYS A 35 -4.85 11.72 8.37
N GLU A 36 -5.36 10.80 9.18
CA GLU A 36 -5.40 10.97 10.63
C GLU A 36 -3.99 11.05 11.20
N LEU A 37 -3.08 10.18 10.74
CA LEU A 37 -1.68 10.18 11.18
C LEU A 37 -0.96 11.49 10.85
N LEU A 38 -1.16 12.03 9.65
CA LEU A 38 -0.53 13.29 9.20
C LEU A 38 -1.28 14.54 9.67
N GLY A 39 -2.45 14.40 10.29
CA GLY A 39 -3.27 15.52 10.74
C GLY A 39 -3.99 16.27 9.61
N VAL A 40 -4.25 15.59 8.49
CA VAL A 40 -5.02 16.12 7.36
C VAL A 40 -6.50 16.25 7.75
N PRO A 41 -7.11 17.45 7.66
CA PRO A 41 -8.52 17.64 7.94
C PRO A 41 -9.41 16.77 7.03
N TYR A 42 -10.44 16.15 7.61
CA TYR A 42 -11.37 15.27 6.88
C TYR A 42 -11.95 15.90 5.61
N ALA A 43 -12.34 17.18 5.69
CA ALA A 43 -12.93 17.93 4.57
C ALA A 43 -12.01 18.05 3.33
N ASN A 44 -10.69 17.89 3.52
CA ASN A 44 -9.71 18.03 2.44
C ASN A 44 -9.30 16.68 1.82
N ARG A 45 -9.82 15.56 2.32
CA ARG A 45 -9.43 14.20 1.88
C ARG A 45 -9.61 13.98 0.38
N ALA A 46 -10.81 14.28 -0.12
CA ALA A 46 -11.12 14.09 -1.54
C ALA A 46 -10.26 14.96 -2.47
N ARG A 47 -9.86 16.16 -2.02
CA ARG A 47 -9.09 17.11 -2.83
C ARG A 47 -7.69 16.58 -3.15
N PHE A 48 -7.01 15.95 -2.19
CA PHE A 48 -5.64 15.48 -2.42
C PHE A 48 -5.59 14.02 -2.90
N GLN A 49 -6.56 13.18 -2.53
CA GLN A 49 -6.51 11.74 -2.84
C GLN A 49 -6.39 11.48 -4.35
N GLY A 50 -7.11 12.23 -5.18
CA GLY A 50 -6.99 12.15 -6.64
C GLY A 50 -5.57 12.46 -7.13
N HIS A 51 -4.99 13.58 -6.67
CA HIS A 51 -3.64 14.00 -7.06
C HIS A 51 -2.56 13.04 -6.53
N ALA A 52 -2.71 12.51 -5.33
CA ALA A 52 -1.78 11.54 -4.76
C ALA A 52 -1.79 10.21 -5.52
N LEU A 53 -2.97 9.74 -5.97
CA LEU A 53 -3.08 8.55 -6.81
C LEU A 53 -2.50 8.77 -8.21
N ASP A 54 -2.62 9.98 -8.77
CA ASP A 54 -2.05 10.32 -10.07
C ASP A 54 -0.51 10.26 -10.10
N LEU A 55 0.18 10.38 -8.94
CA LEU A 55 1.64 10.28 -8.85
C LEU A 55 2.20 8.91 -9.27
N PHE A 56 1.40 7.85 -9.12
CA PHE A 56 1.84 6.48 -9.41
C PHE A 56 1.38 5.98 -10.78
N ARG A 57 0.61 6.79 -11.51
CA ARG A 57 0.06 6.41 -12.82
C ARG A 57 1.12 6.51 -13.92
N LEU A 58 1.24 5.45 -14.71
CA LEU A 58 2.20 5.32 -15.80
C LEU A 58 1.65 5.86 -17.14
N ASP A 59 0.34 6.12 -17.21
CA ASP A 59 -0.35 6.64 -18.40
C ASP A 59 -0.42 8.18 -18.45
N ARG A 60 0.28 8.86 -17.53
CA ARG A 60 0.31 10.33 -17.42
C ARG A 60 1.45 10.91 -18.24
N THR A 61 1.20 12.06 -18.87
CA THR A 61 2.28 12.85 -19.50
C THR A 61 3.17 13.47 -18.41
N PRO A 62 4.42 13.85 -18.73
CA PRO A 62 5.30 14.55 -17.78
C PRO A 62 4.65 15.81 -17.18
N GLU A 63 3.86 16.54 -17.97
CA GLU A 63 3.15 17.75 -17.51
C GLU A 63 2.04 17.42 -16.52
N GLN A 64 1.29 16.33 -16.76
CA GLN A 64 0.25 15.88 -15.84
C GLN A 64 0.86 15.38 -14.52
N ALA A 65 1.95 14.63 -14.59
CA ALA A 65 2.68 14.18 -13.40
C ALA A 65 3.24 15.36 -12.59
N ALA A 66 3.84 16.36 -13.27
CA ALA A 66 4.34 17.57 -12.63
C ALA A 66 3.21 18.42 -11.99
N ALA A 67 2.04 18.48 -12.62
CA ALA A 67 0.88 19.17 -12.06
C ALA A 67 0.36 18.45 -10.81
N ALA A 68 0.23 17.12 -10.85
CA ALA A 68 -0.17 16.32 -9.68
C ALA A 68 0.84 16.48 -8.53
N TYR A 69 2.13 16.41 -8.83
CA TYR A 69 3.21 16.64 -7.86
C TYR A 69 3.11 18.02 -7.21
N SER A 70 2.93 19.06 -8.02
CA SER A 70 2.81 20.44 -7.53
C SER A 70 1.58 20.61 -6.64
N ALA A 71 0.44 20.02 -7.01
CA ALA A 71 -0.79 20.09 -6.24
C ALA A 71 -0.68 19.41 -4.88
N VAL A 72 -0.03 18.24 -4.80
CA VAL A 72 0.21 17.56 -3.51
C VAL A 72 1.18 18.37 -2.66
N HIS A 73 2.25 18.92 -3.24
CA HIS A 73 3.19 19.75 -2.50
C HIS A 73 2.60 21.05 -1.97
N GLU A 74 1.79 21.75 -2.77
CA GLU A 74 1.06 22.94 -2.33
C GLU A 74 0.14 22.61 -1.15
N PHE A 75 -0.59 21.49 -1.24
CA PHE A 75 -1.45 21.03 -0.16
C PHE A 75 -0.67 20.74 1.13
N VAL A 76 0.44 20.00 1.04
CA VAL A 76 1.25 19.68 2.23
C VAL A 76 1.90 20.95 2.78
N ARG A 77 2.27 21.93 1.94
CA ARG A 77 2.79 23.23 2.37
C ARG A 77 1.77 23.99 3.20
N ASP A 78 0.54 24.10 2.72
CA ASP A 78 -0.54 24.73 3.47
C ASP A 78 -0.80 24.02 4.80
N LEU A 79 -0.74 22.67 4.79
CA LEU A 79 -0.90 21.86 5.99
C LEU A 79 0.22 22.13 7.00
N VAL A 80 1.48 22.13 6.59
CA VAL A 80 2.65 22.42 7.45
C VAL A 80 2.54 23.82 8.05
N ALA A 81 2.20 24.82 7.24
CA ALA A 81 1.99 26.19 7.72
C ALA A 81 0.87 26.26 8.78
N ALA A 82 -0.25 25.57 8.54
CA ALA A 82 -1.33 25.47 9.53
C ALA A 82 -0.88 24.78 10.82
N LYS A 83 -0.12 23.67 10.73
CA LYS A 83 0.40 22.95 11.90
C LYS A 83 1.40 23.78 12.71
N ARG A 84 2.20 24.65 12.06
CA ARG A 84 3.08 25.57 12.79
C ARG A 84 2.32 26.60 13.63
N VAL A 85 1.19 27.08 13.13
CA VAL A 85 0.37 28.09 13.82
C VAL A 85 -0.46 27.44 14.93
N ALA A 86 -1.04 26.27 14.66
CA ALA A 86 -1.89 25.54 15.60
C ALA A 86 -1.54 24.04 15.59
N PRO A 87 -0.51 23.62 16.33
CA PRO A 87 -0.16 22.21 16.46
C PRO A 87 -1.30 21.40 17.09
N ALA A 88 -1.48 20.16 16.62
CA ALA A 88 -2.42 19.20 17.18
C ALA A 88 -1.71 17.86 17.48
N ASP A 89 -2.47 16.84 17.86
CA ASP A 89 -1.94 15.49 18.13
C ASP A 89 -1.80 14.69 16.82
N ASP A 90 -0.80 15.04 16.02
CA ASP A 90 -0.48 14.38 14.76
C ASP A 90 1.02 14.46 14.42
N LEU A 91 1.45 13.63 13.46
CA LEU A 91 2.87 13.50 13.11
C LEU A 91 3.49 14.82 12.64
N LEU A 92 2.79 15.55 11.74
CA LEU A 92 3.33 16.79 11.20
C LEU A 92 3.45 17.87 12.27
N SER A 93 2.47 17.97 13.17
CA SER A 93 2.53 18.85 14.34
C SER A 93 3.71 18.50 15.24
N GLY A 94 3.94 17.22 15.52
CA GLY A 94 5.09 16.75 16.30
C GLY A 94 6.43 17.12 15.66
N LEU A 95 6.52 17.04 14.33
CA LEU A 95 7.73 17.40 13.59
C LEU A 95 7.95 18.92 13.51
N THR A 96 6.91 19.75 13.63
CA THR A 96 7.08 21.23 13.58
C THR A 96 7.92 21.80 14.72
N ALA A 97 8.06 21.06 15.83
CA ALA A 97 8.87 21.43 16.99
C ALA A 97 10.37 21.10 16.86
N SER A 98 10.78 20.45 15.76
CA SER A 98 12.18 20.10 15.47
C SER A 98 12.94 21.25 14.79
N ASP A 99 14.20 21.00 14.44
CA ASP A 99 15.06 21.88 13.63
C ASP A 99 14.81 21.77 12.12
N LEU A 100 13.82 20.98 11.71
CA LEU A 100 13.45 20.82 10.30
C LEU A 100 12.88 22.12 9.71
N THR A 101 13.34 22.42 8.50
CA THR A 101 12.81 23.48 7.65
C THR A 101 11.42 23.12 7.13
N ASP A 102 10.66 24.13 6.71
CA ASP A 102 9.33 23.91 6.11
C ASP A 102 9.41 23.06 4.85
N GLU A 103 10.48 23.20 4.07
CA GLU A 103 10.70 22.39 2.87
C GLU A 103 10.92 20.92 3.21
N GLU A 104 11.72 20.62 4.24
CA GLU A 104 11.91 19.25 4.71
C GLU A 104 10.62 18.63 5.25
N LEU A 105 9.83 19.39 6.03
CA LEU A 105 8.53 18.95 6.51
C LEU A 105 7.55 18.67 5.36
N VAL A 106 7.54 19.52 4.33
CA VAL A 106 6.73 19.31 3.13
C VAL A 106 7.15 18.05 2.39
N ASN A 107 8.46 17.82 2.21
CA ASN A 107 8.97 16.62 1.56
C ASN A 107 8.64 15.35 2.35
N ILE A 108 8.74 15.39 3.68
CA ILE A 108 8.35 14.27 4.55
C ILE A 108 6.85 14.00 4.42
N GLY A 109 6.01 15.03 4.53
CA GLY A 109 4.56 14.90 4.38
C GLY A 109 4.15 14.36 3.01
N PHE A 110 4.78 14.83 1.94
CA PHE A 110 4.57 14.33 0.58
C PHE A 110 4.89 12.84 0.45
N VAL A 111 6.06 12.41 0.92
CA VAL A 111 6.49 11.00 0.82
C VAL A 111 5.56 10.10 1.62
N LEU A 112 5.20 10.49 2.84
CA LEU A 112 4.33 9.70 3.71
C LEU A 112 2.91 9.61 3.16
N LEU A 113 2.38 10.71 2.63
CA LEU A 113 1.06 10.74 2.01
C LEU A 113 1.04 9.85 0.75
N GLY A 114 1.98 10.03 -0.19
CA GLY A 114 2.03 9.20 -1.39
C GLY A 114 2.21 7.71 -1.08
N ALA A 115 3.15 7.37 -0.18
CA ALA A 115 3.46 5.98 0.15
C ALA A 115 2.32 5.27 0.90
N GLY A 116 1.60 5.98 1.78
CA GLY A 116 0.56 5.39 2.64
C GLY A 116 -0.77 5.11 1.94
N LEU A 117 -1.04 5.69 0.77
CA LEU A 117 -2.31 5.51 0.06
C LEU A 117 -2.31 4.27 -0.84
N ASP A 118 -1.57 4.33 -1.97
CA ASP A 118 -1.75 3.36 -3.05
C ASP A 118 -1.20 1.98 -2.67
N THR A 119 -0.10 1.91 -1.90
CA THR A 119 0.55 0.64 -1.56
C THR A 119 -0.34 -0.26 -0.71
N THR A 120 -0.90 0.26 0.39
CA THR A 120 -1.78 -0.52 1.26
C THR A 120 -3.11 -0.83 0.58
N ALA A 121 -3.67 0.11 -0.19
CA ALA A 121 -4.92 -0.13 -0.91
C ALA A 121 -4.81 -1.33 -1.87
N ASN A 122 -3.73 -1.40 -2.64
CA ASN A 122 -3.53 -2.52 -3.54
C ASN A 122 -3.19 -3.83 -2.80
N MET A 123 -2.49 -3.77 -1.65
CA MET A 123 -2.29 -4.95 -0.80
C MET A 123 -3.60 -5.48 -0.21
N LEU A 124 -4.51 -4.59 0.22
CA LEU A 124 -5.84 -4.96 0.71
C LEU A 124 -6.66 -5.63 -0.39
N ALA A 125 -6.69 -5.04 -1.58
CA ALA A 125 -7.45 -5.57 -2.70
C ALA A 125 -6.89 -6.92 -3.20
N LEU A 126 -5.57 -7.05 -3.35
CA LEU A 126 -4.92 -8.32 -3.74
C LEU A 126 -5.03 -9.37 -2.63
N GLY A 127 -4.93 -8.97 -1.37
CA GLY A 127 -5.17 -9.83 -0.22
C GLY A 127 -6.58 -10.40 -0.24
N ALA A 128 -7.61 -9.55 -0.41
CA ALA A 128 -8.99 -9.98 -0.56
C ALA A 128 -9.18 -10.93 -1.75
N PHE A 129 -8.69 -10.56 -2.94
CA PHE A 129 -8.72 -11.43 -4.12
C PHE A 129 -8.10 -12.81 -3.84
N THR A 130 -6.97 -12.85 -3.14
CA THR A 130 -6.28 -14.09 -2.77
C THR A 130 -7.12 -14.95 -1.84
N LEU A 131 -7.67 -14.36 -0.78
CA LEU A 131 -8.54 -15.07 0.17
C LEU A 131 -9.79 -15.65 -0.51
N LEU A 132 -10.36 -14.94 -1.48
CA LEU A 132 -11.56 -15.35 -2.22
C LEU A 132 -11.28 -16.41 -3.30
N THR A 133 -10.02 -16.61 -3.67
CA THR A 133 -9.60 -17.58 -4.70
C THR A 133 -8.90 -18.81 -4.12
N HIS A 134 -8.60 -18.81 -2.82
CA HIS A 134 -7.92 -19.90 -2.12
C HIS A 134 -8.80 -20.45 -0.99
N PRO A 135 -9.45 -21.61 -1.18
CA PRO A 135 -10.27 -22.23 -0.14
C PRO A 135 -9.48 -22.43 1.17
N GLY A 136 -10.10 -22.11 2.31
CA GLY A 136 -9.49 -22.24 3.64
C GLY A 136 -8.52 -21.12 4.02
N ALA A 137 -8.13 -20.25 3.09
CA ALA A 137 -7.22 -19.13 3.37
C ALA A 137 -7.80 -18.15 4.41
N ALA A 138 -9.11 -17.91 4.39
CA ALA A 138 -9.80 -17.11 5.40
C ALA A 138 -9.70 -17.70 6.81
N ASP A 139 -9.74 -19.03 6.95
CA ASP A 139 -9.65 -19.70 8.24
C ASP A 139 -8.22 -19.60 8.79
N VAL A 140 -7.22 -19.80 7.94
CA VAL A 140 -5.80 -19.62 8.31
C VAL A 140 -5.53 -18.18 8.72
N LEU A 141 -6.02 -17.20 7.95
CA LEU A 141 -5.87 -15.78 8.26
C LEU A 141 -6.48 -15.41 9.62
N ARG A 142 -7.65 -15.97 9.98
CA ARG A 142 -8.28 -15.71 11.29
C ARG A 142 -7.47 -16.32 12.44
N ALA A 143 -6.87 -17.49 12.23
CA ALA A 143 -6.08 -18.17 13.25
C ALA A 143 -4.69 -17.53 13.44
N GLU A 144 -4.00 -17.23 12.35
CA GLU A 144 -2.60 -16.80 12.33
C GLU A 144 -2.41 -15.54 11.46
N PRO A 145 -3.04 -14.39 11.80
CA PRO A 145 -3.02 -13.21 10.94
C PRO A 145 -1.61 -12.67 10.68
N GLY A 146 -0.72 -12.73 11.67
CA GLY A 146 0.66 -12.25 11.50
C GLY A 146 1.41 -12.99 10.38
N TRP A 147 1.37 -14.32 10.40
CA TRP A 147 2.04 -15.17 9.41
C TRP A 147 1.42 -15.02 8.03
N ALA A 148 0.08 -15.06 7.97
CA ALA A 148 -0.65 -14.91 6.72
C ALA A 148 -0.36 -13.55 6.04
N ILE A 149 -0.27 -12.46 6.80
CA ILE A 149 0.06 -11.14 6.25
C ILE A 149 1.50 -11.09 5.70
N GLU A 150 2.49 -11.64 6.40
CA GLU A 150 3.86 -11.68 5.88
C GLU A 150 3.95 -12.51 4.59
N GLU A 151 3.22 -13.63 4.49
CA GLU A 151 3.16 -14.40 3.26
C GLU A 151 2.50 -13.63 2.12
N LEU A 152 1.36 -12.97 2.37
CA LEU A 152 0.70 -12.15 1.35
C LEU A 152 1.61 -11.03 0.84
N LEU A 153 2.37 -10.37 1.73
CA LEU A 153 3.34 -9.34 1.38
C LEU A 153 4.46 -9.90 0.49
N ARG A 154 5.05 -11.05 0.87
CA ARG A 154 6.05 -11.75 0.04
C ARG A 154 5.45 -12.10 -1.32
N TYR A 155 4.29 -12.76 -1.33
CA TYR A 155 3.70 -13.35 -2.51
C TYR A 155 3.29 -12.30 -3.56
N HIS A 156 2.71 -11.18 -3.12
CA HIS A 156 2.24 -10.12 -4.01
C HIS A 156 3.31 -9.10 -4.38
N SER A 157 4.16 -8.70 -3.42
CA SER A 157 5.24 -7.72 -3.63
C SER A 157 4.78 -6.54 -4.50
N VAL A 158 3.81 -5.76 -3.99
CA VAL A 158 3.10 -4.74 -4.80
C VAL A 158 3.99 -3.65 -5.40
N ILE A 159 5.17 -3.44 -4.82
CA ILE A 159 6.23 -2.62 -5.44
C ILE A 159 7.12 -3.55 -6.27
N PRO A 160 7.15 -3.40 -7.60
CA PRO A 160 7.82 -4.35 -8.48
C PRO A 160 9.35 -4.21 -8.45
N PHE A 161 9.87 -3.02 -8.17
CA PHE A 161 11.31 -2.79 -8.14
C PHE A 161 11.72 -1.54 -7.36
N THR A 162 13.02 -1.45 -7.10
CA THR A 162 13.68 -0.20 -6.70
C THR A 162 14.87 0.06 -7.63
N VAL A 163 15.28 1.33 -7.77
CA VAL A 163 16.41 1.72 -8.63
C VAL A 163 17.48 2.42 -7.80
N ARG A 164 18.75 2.13 -8.08
CA ARG A 164 19.92 2.79 -7.49
C ARG A 164 20.93 3.15 -8.57
N ALA A 165 21.68 4.22 -8.37
CA ALA A 165 22.85 4.56 -9.19
C ALA A 165 24.13 4.16 -8.44
N ALA A 166 25.05 3.49 -9.12
CA ALA A 166 26.35 3.16 -8.58
C ALA A 166 27.21 4.43 -8.45
N LEU A 167 27.70 4.74 -7.25
CA LEU A 167 28.55 5.92 -7.02
C LEU A 167 30.03 5.65 -7.31
N ALA A 168 30.40 4.37 -7.38
CA ALA A 168 31.73 3.87 -7.71
C ALA A 168 31.55 2.52 -8.41
N ASP A 169 32.63 1.99 -9.00
CA ASP A 169 32.62 0.64 -9.54
C ASP A 169 32.37 -0.39 -8.44
N VAL A 170 31.47 -1.34 -8.68
CA VAL A 170 31.09 -2.43 -7.76
C VAL A 170 31.17 -3.76 -8.51
N GLU A 171 31.71 -4.79 -7.85
CA GLU A 171 31.65 -6.17 -8.35
C GLU A 171 30.55 -6.92 -7.58
N LEU A 172 29.63 -7.55 -8.30
CA LEU A 172 28.52 -8.32 -7.75
C LEU A 172 28.41 -9.65 -8.50
N ASP A 173 28.59 -10.77 -7.80
CA ASP A 173 28.59 -12.13 -8.38
C ASP A 173 29.50 -12.29 -9.61
N GLY A 174 30.65 -11.61 -9.62
CA GLY A 174 31.63 -11.62 -10.71
C GLY A 174 31.33 -10.66 -11.86
N GLU A 175 30.21 -9.94 -11.81
CA GLU A 175 29.85 -8.91 -12.78
C GLU A 175 30.23 -7.52 -12.27
N ARG A 176 30.79 -6.68 -13.14
CA ARG A 176 31.16 -5.29 -12.81
C ARG A 176 30.03 -4.34 -13.16
N ILE A 177 29.57 -3.59 -12.17
CA ILE A 177 28.68 -2.44 -12.31
C ILE A 177 29.56 -1.19 -12.23
N ALA A 178 29.63 -0.41 -13.30
CA ALA A 178 30.46 0.78 -13.37
C ALA A 178 29.82 1.98 -12.63
N ALA A 179 30.66 2.89 -12.16
CA ALA A 179 30.20 4.16 -11.59
C ALA A 179 29.29 4.91 -12.57
N GLY A 180 28.14 5.36 -12.09
CA GLY A 180 27.10 6.04 -12.87
C GLY A 180 26.03 5.12 -13.47
N GLU A 181 26.23 3.80 -13.48
CA GLU A 181 25.20 2.86 -13.96
C GLU A 181 24.04 2.73 -12.97
N CYS A 182 22.83 2.57 -13.52
CA CYS A 182 21.63 2.30 -12.74
C CYS A 182 21.38 0.80 -12.61
N VAL A 183 21.10 0.35 -11.39
CA VAL A 183 20.72 -1.02 -11.05
C VAL A 183 19.27 -1.02 -10.61
N THR A 184 18.46 -1.87 -11.25
CA THR A 184 17.08 -2.14 -10.85
C THR A 184 17.01 -3.45 -10.10
N VAL A 185 16.53 -3.41 -8.86
CA VAL A 185 16.32 -4.61 -8.04
C VAL A 185 14.86 -5.02 -8.14
N CYS A 186 14.60 -6.20 -8.72
CA CYS A 186 13.26 -6.76 -8.85
C CYS A 186 12.85 -7.44 -7.52
N LEU A 187 11.97 -6.80 -6.76
CA LEU A 187 11.55 -7.29 -5.44
C LEU A 187 10.72 -8.59 -5.51
N PRO A 188 9.77 -8.75 -6.47
CA PRO A 188 9.04 -9.99 -6.63
C PRO A 188 9.96 -11.19 -6.89
N GLU A 189 10.96 -11.05 -7.77
CA GLU A 189 11.91 -12.14 -8.07
C GLU A 189 12.75 -12.51 -6.84
N ALA A 190 13.24 -11.53 -6.09
CA ALA A 190 13.93 -11.79 -4.82
C ALA A 190 13.03 -12.52 -3.81
N ASN A 191 11.73 -12.21 -3.79
CA ASN A 191 10.73 -12.89 -2.97
C ASN A 191 10.29 -14.25 -3.52
N ARG A 192 10.76 -14.62 -4.71
CA ARG A 192 10.55 -15.92 -5.35
C ARG A 192 11.84 -16.74 -5.48
N ASP A 193 12.92 -16.35 -4.79
CA ASP A 193 14.16 -17.13 -4.79
C ASP A 193 13.94 -18.51 -4.13
N PRO A 194 14.09 -19.64 -4.87
CA PRO A 194 13.90 -20.98 -4.33
C PRO A 194 14.95 -21.38 -3.29
N ALA A 195 16.13 -20.73 -3.28
CA ALA A 195 17.13 -20.95 -2.24
C ALA A 195 16.70 -20.37 -0.89
N ARG A 196 15.82 -19.35 -0.90
CA ARG A 196 15.25 -18.74 0.29
C ARG A 196 13.87 -19.28 0.65
N PHE A 197 13.01 -19.48 -0.35
CA PHE A 197 11.62 -19.88 -0.19
C PHE A 197 11.34 -21.12 -1.06
N PRO A 198 11.34 -22.34 -0.50
CA PRO A 198 11.02 -23.56 -1.25
C PRO A 198 9.62 -23.50 -1.87
N ASP A 199 9.44 -23.97 -3.11
CA ASP A 199 8.20 -23.82 -3.88
C ASP A 199 7.65 -22.38 -3.85
N PRO A 200 8.45 -21.39 -4.31
CA PRO A 200 8.21 -19.97 -4.04
C PRO A 200 6.89 -19.43 -4.65
N ASP A 201 6.41 -20.08 -5.70
CA ASP A 201 5.17 -19.74 -6.41
C ASP A 201 3.92 -20.32 -5.76
N VAL A 202 4.06 -21.19 -4.76
CA VAL A 202 2.95 -21.70 -3.98
C VAL A 202 2.69 -20.77 -2.81
N LEU A 203 1.45 -20.27 -2.72
CA LEU A 203 0.97 -19.53 -1.56
C LEU A 203 0.81 -20.49 -0.38
N ASP A 204 1.59 -20.27 0.68
CA ASP A 204 1.45 -20.97 1.95
C ASP A 204 1.39 -19.95 3.08
N LEU A 205 0.17 -19.66 3.56
CA LEU A 205 -0.07 -18.64 4.60
C LEU A 205 0.56 -18.98 5.96
N LEU A 206 1.03 -20.22 6.16
CA LEU A 206 1.75 -20.65 7.35
C LEU A 206 3.27 -20.72 7.11
N ARG A 207 3.75 -20.36 5.91
CA ARG A 207 5.16 -20.29 5.59
C ARG A 207 5.87 -19.33 6.55
N PRO A 208 7.07 -19.67 7.05
CA PRO A 208 7.94 -18.73 7.76
C PRO A 208 8.51 -17.68 6.79
N SER A 209 7.70 -16.69 6.40
CA SER A 209 8.05 -15.70 5.37
C SER A 209 8.90 -14.53 5.88
N ALA A 210 9.48 -14.68 7.08
CA ALA A 210 10.44 -13.73 7.63
C ALA A 210 11.61 -13.52 6.66
N GLY A 211 12.03 -12.26 6.50
CA GLY A 211 13.13 -11.89 5.61
C GLY A 211 12.74 -11.72 4.15
N HIS A 212 11.44 -11.70 3.81
CA HIS A 212 11.00 -11.18 2.51
C HIS A 212 11.41 -9.71 2.35
N VAL A 213 11.55 -9.26 1.11
CA VAL A 213 11.98 -7.90 0.76
C VAL A 213 10.87 -7.05 0.13
N ALA A 214 9.59 -7.40 0.34
CA ALA A 214 8.45 -6.60 -0.15
C ALA A 214 8.46 -5.14 0.35
N PHE A 215 9.11 -4.88 1.50
CA PHE A 215 9.33 -3.54 2.05
C PHE A 215 10.71 -2.95 1.73
N GLY A 216 11.45 -3.54 0.79
CA GLY A 216 12.86 -3.23 0.55
C GLY A 216 13.76 -3.67 1.70
N HIS A 217 14.99 -3.16 1.72
CA HIS A 217 16.00 -3.47 2.74
C HIS A 217 17.00 -2.32 2.92
N GLY A 218 17.75 -2.35 4.03
CA GLY A 218 18.78 -1.37 4.36
C GLY A 218 18.22 -0.03 4.84
N VAL A 219 19.00 1.04 4.66
CA VAL A 219 18.65 2.38 5.17
C VAL A 219 17.40 3.00 4.53
N HIS A 220 16.93 2.45 3.40
CA HIS A 220 15.71 2.86 2.71
C HIS A 220 14.57 1.85 2.86
N GLN A 221 14.67 0.91 3.80
CA GLN A 221 13.56 0.01 4.12
C GLN A 221 12.31 0.81 4.50
N CYS A 222 11.14 0.35 4.06
CA CYS A 222 9.88 1.07 4.20
C CYS A 222 9.63 1.52 5.65
N LEU A 223 9.58 2.83 5.84
CA LEU A 223 9.29 3.45 7.14
C LEU A 223 7.89 3.08 7.66
N GLY A 224 6.90 3.00 6.75
CA GLY A 224 5.51 2.67 7.05
C GLY A 224 5.22 1.18 7.24
N GLN A 225 6.23 0.30 7.19
CA GLN A 225 6.01 -1.15 7.13
C GLN A 225 5.24 -1.73 8.33
N GLN A 226 5.34 -1.10 9.51
CA GLN A 226 4.61 -1.57 10.70
C GLN A 226 3.15 -1.10 10.67
N LEU A 227 2.92 0.11 10.17
CA LEU A 227 1.57 0.61 9.95
C LEU A 227 0.83 -0.25 8.92
N ALA A 228 1.47 -0.54 7.77
CA ALA A 228 0.90 -1.40 6.74
C ALA A 228 0.54 -2.80 7.30
N ARG A 229 1.41 -3.40 8.12
CA ARG A 229 1.12 -4.68 8.78
C ARG A 229 -0.12 -4.60 9.67
N VAL A 230 -0.22 -3.56 10.51
CA VAL A 230 -1.38 -3.35 11.39
C VAL A 230 -2.66 -3.16 10.57
N GLU A 231 -2.60 -2.35 9.50
CA GLU A 231 -3.75 -2.15 8.61
C GLU A 231 -4.22 -3.47 8.00
N LEU A 232 -3.30 -4.27 7.43
CA LEU A 232 -3.62 -5.56 6.82
C LEU A 232 -4.13 -6.59 7.84
N GLN A 233 -3.51 -6.66 9.03
CA GLN A 233 -3.89 -7.58 10.11
C GLN A 233 -5.24 -7.24 10.75
N VAL A 234 -5.71 -6.00 10.62
CA VAL A 234 -7.04 -5.62 11.10
C VAL A 234 -8.07 -5.76 9.98
N ALA A 235 -7.77 -5.21 8.81
CA ALA A 235 -8.74 -5.04 7.73
C ALA A 235 -9.11 -6.39 7.08
N LEU A 236 -8.14 -7.23 6.70
CA LEU A 236 -8.43 -8.47 5.99
C LEU A 236 -9.21 -9.48 6.86
N PRO A 237 -8.85 -9.74 8.14
CA PRO A 237 -9.65 -10.61 9.00
C PRO A 237 -11.05 -10.04 9.26
N ALA A 238 -11.19 -8.72 9.41
CA ALA A 238 -12.49 -8.08 9.61
C ALA A 238 -13.40 -8.28 8.39
N LEU A 239 -12.89 -8.12 7.17
CA LEU A 239 -13.63 -8.35 5.92
C LEU A 239 -14.25 -9.75 5.87
N VAL A 240 -13.44 -10.80 6.06
CA VAL A 240 -13.90 -12.20 5.97
C VAL A 240 -14.68 -12.67 7.20
N THR A 241 -14.64 -11.91 8.29
CA THR A 241 -15.47 -12.15 9.48
C THR A 241 -16.83 -11.49 9.32
N ARG A 242 -16.87 -10.26 8.77
CA ARG A 242 -18.09 -9.50 8.52
C ARG A 242 -18.94 -10.13 7.42
N PHE A 243 -18.29 -10.63 6.38
CA PHE A 243 -18.93 -11.25 5.22
C PHE A 243 -18.42 -12.69 5.03
N PRO A 244 -18.92 -13.67 5.81
CA PRO A 244 -18.41 -15.05 5.77
C PRO A 244 -18.70 -15.78 4.45
N SER A 245 -19.74 -15.35 3.71
CA SER A 245 -20.14 -15.89 2.40
C SER A 245 -19.61 -15.06 1.21
N LEU A 246 -18.68 -14.13 1.47
CA LEU A 246 -18.08 -13.27 0.46
C LEU A 246 -17.41 -14.08 -0.65
N ARG A 247 -17.68 -13.69 -1.89
CA ARG A 247 -17.13 -14.31 -3.11
C ARG A 247 -17.00 -13.27 -4.23
N LEU A 248 -16.17 -13.58 -5.22
CA LEU A 248 -16.10 -12.78 -6.44
C LEU A 248 -17.45 -12.83 -7.18
N ALA A 249 -17.89 -11.69 -7.70
CA ALA A 249 -19.09 -11.59 -8.54
C ALA A 249 -18.84 -12.05 -9.99
N VAL A 250 -17.57 -12.21 -10.36
CA VAL A 250 -17.09 -12.67 -11.67
C VAL A 250 -16.08 -13.81 -11.49
N PRO A 251 -15.84 -14.64 -12.50
CA PRO A 251 -14.73 -15.61 -12.48
C PRO A 251 -13.39 -14.94 -12.16
N ALA A 252 -12.53 -15.60 -11.40
CA ALA A 252 -11.24 -15.05 -10.98
C ALA A 252 -10.33 -14.64 -12.16
N ALA A 253 -10.43 -15.35 -13.30
CA ALA A 253 -9.68 -15.05 -14.52
C ALA A 253 -10.14 -13.76 -15.21
N ASP A 254 -11.35 -13.27 -14.92
CA ASP A 254 -11.92 -12.05 -15.50
C ASP A 254 -11.60 -10.80 -14.67
N VAL A 255 -11.00 -10.97 -13.48
CA VAL A 255 -10.53 -9.84 -12.65
C VAL A 255 -9.34 -9.17 -13.32
N THR A 256 -9.49 -7.90 -13.67
CA THR A 256 -8.46 -7.14 -14.38
C THR A 256 -7.39 -6.63 -13.41
N MET A 257 -6.15 -7.06 -13.65
CA MET A 257 -4.98 -6.58 -12.91
C MET A 257 -4.58 -5.19 -13.43
N ARG A 258 -4.18 -4.31 -12.53
CA ARG A 258 -3.80 -2.93 -12.84
C ARG A 258 -2.54 -2.90 -13.70
N ALA A 259 -2.66 -2.35 -14.91
CA ALA A 259 -1.54 -2.20 -15.86
C ALA A 259 -1.03 -0.75 -15.97
N GLY A 260 -1.84 0.23 -15.60
CA GLY A 260 -1.55 1.67 -15.75
C GLY A 260 -0.85 2.32 -14.55
N SER A 261 -0.28 1.56 -13.62
CA SER A 261 0.35 2.08 -12.40
C SER A 261 1.62 1.33 -12.03
N LEU A 262 2.52 2.02 -11.35
CA LEU A 262 3.72 1.41 -10.77
C LEU A 262 3.37 0.39 -9.68
N VAL A 263 2.36 0.69 -8.86
CA VAL A 263 1.91 -0.20 -7.79
C VAL A 263 1.01 -1.27 -8.39
N ARG A 264 1.41 -2.54 -8.24
CA ARG A 264 0.63 -3.69 -8.69
C ARG A 264 -0.64 -3.81 -7.87
N GLY A 265 -1.76 -4.08 -8.52
CA GLY A 265 -3.06 -4.24 -7.87
C GLY A 265 -4.13 -4.79 -8.80
N VAL A 266 -5.38 -4.60 -8.41
CA VAL A 266 -6.58 -4.88 -9.22
C VAL A 266 -7.30 -3.56 -9.48
N ASP A 267 -7.81 -3.36 -10.70
CA ASP A 267 -8.51 -2.11 -11.05
C ASP A 267 -9.90 -2.04 -10.41
N GLU A 268 -10.58 -3.18 -10.35
CA GLU A 268 -11.91 -3.36 -9.77
C GLU A 268 -11.98 -4.77 -9.17
N LEU A 269 -12.60 -4.89 -7.98
CA LEU A 269 -12.81 -6.19 -7.34
C LEU A 269 -14.29 -6.32 -6.96
N LEU A 270 -15.08 -6.75 -7.95
CA LEU A 270 -16.52 -6.96 -7.77
C LEU A 270 -16.77 -8.20 -6.92
N VAL A 271 -17.47 -8.02 -5.81
CA VAL A 271 -17.85 -9.09 -4.88
C VAL A 271 -19.34 -9.10 -4.59
N THR A 272 -19.80 -10.26 -4.12
CA THR A 272 -21.14 -10.46 -3.60
C THR A 272 -21.09 -11.44 -2.42
N TRP A 273 -22.15 -11.48 -1.62
CA TRP A 273 -22.29 -12.39 -0.48
C TRP A 273 -23.78 -12.66 -0.23
N GLU A 274 -24.06 -13.67 0.58
CA GLU A 274 -25.39 -14.00 1.08
C GLU A 274 -25.60 -13.40 2.47
N ASP A 275 -26.85 -13.02 2.76
CA ASP A 275 -27.24 -12.40 4.04
C ASP A 275 -27.19 -13.40 5.22
#